data_AF-A0A933Q6R1-F1
#
_entry.id   AF-A0A933Q6R1-F1
#
_cell.length_a   1.000
_cell.length_b   1.000
_cell.length_c   1.000
_cell.angle_alpha   90.00
_cell.angle_beta   90.00
_cell.angle_gamma   90.00
#
_symmetry.space_group_name_H-M   'P 1'
#
loop_
_entity.id
_entity.type
_entity.pdbx_description
1 polymer ?
#
loop_
_entity_poly.entity_id
_entity_poly.type
_entity_poly.pdbx_seq_one_letter_code
_entity_poly.pdbx_strand_id
1 'polypeptide(L)'
;MGVIGVAQAQGKGKFDMGKREYDSNCAVCHGYKGFGDGSYADLLKKPASNLTLLKKQNGGVFPFDRVYAAIDGREMIKAHGDRDMPVWGRDYSQESAKAGEYYLDVPYDMEMYVRSRILALIDYLNRLQAK
;
A
#
# COMPACT_ATOMS: atom_id res chain seq x y z
N MET A 1 11.12 -52.95 1.29
CA MET A 1 10.19 -51.84 1.63
C MET A 1 11.03 -50.64 2.04
N GLY A 2 11.36 -49.78 1.08
CA GLY A 2 12.17 -48.57 1.32
C GLY A 2 11.25 -47.36 1.34
N VAL A 3 11.29 -46.60 2.43
CA VAL A 3 10.39 -45.50 2.73
C VAL A 3 10.62 -44.35 1.73
N ILE A 4 9.57 -43.95 1.01
CA ILE A 4 9.57 -42.75 0.17
C ILE A 4 9.57 -41.55 1.10
N GLY A 5 10.71 -40.87 1.20
CA GLY A 5 10.81 -39.57 1.86
C GLY A 5 10.10 -38.51 1.04
N VAL A 6 8.94 -38.05 1.51
CA VAL A 6 8.20 -36.95 0.88
C VAL A 6 8.90 -35.65 1.26
N ALA A 7 9.65 -35.07 0.33
CA ALA A 7 10.16 -33.71 0.46
C ALA A 7 8.97 -32.74 0.39
N GLN A 8 8.63 -32.11 1.51
CA GLN A 8 7.69 -30.98 1.51
C GLN A 8 8.41 -29.73 1.02
N ALA A 9 8.18 -29.35 -0.22
CA ALA A 9 8.48 -28.01 -0.70
C ALA A 9 7.47 -27.03 -0.09
N GLN A 10 7.86 -26.36 1.01
CA GLN A 10 7.06 -25.26 1.57
C GLN A 10 7.29 -23.98 0.76
N GLY A 11 6.58 -23.85 -0.36
CA GLY A 11 6.43 -22.58 -1.08
C GLY A 11 5.31 -21.74 -0.48
N LYS A 12 5.43 -21.29 0.79
CA LYS A 12 4.59 -20.17 1.26
C LYS A 12 5.14 -18.92 0.58
N GLY A 13 4.41 -18.37 -0.39
CA GLY A 13 4.78 -17.11 -1.04
C GLY A 13 5.16 -16.07 0.02
N LYS A 14 6.30 -15.39 -0.17
CA LYS A 14 6.80 -14.37 0.77
C LYS A 14 5.66 -13.43 1.14
N PHE A 15 5.43 -13.24 2.44
CA PHE A 15 4.50 -12.23 2.93
C PHE A 15 4.95 -10.86 2.39
N ASP A 16 4.11 -10.24 1.56
CA ASP A 16 4.37 -8.93 0.97
C ASP A 16 3.42 -7.92 1.62
N MET A 17 3.94 -7.23 2.63
CA MET A 17 3.18 -6.24 3.39
C MET A 17 2.68 -5.12 2.48
N GLY A 18 3.54 -4.62 1.58
CA GLY A 18 3.19 -3.54 0.65
C GLY A 18 2.06 -3.92 -0.31
N LYS A 19 2.09 -5.16 -0.83
CA LYS A 19 0.99 -5.68 -1.64
C LYS A 19 -0.31 -5.78 -0.85
N ARG A 20 -0.25 -6.27 0.39
CA ARG A 20 -1.43 -6.33 1.26
C ARG A 20 -2.02 -4.94 1.50
N GLU A 21 -1.17 -3.96 1.81
CA GLU A 21 -1.60 -2.57 1.96
C GLU A 21 -2.29 -2.04 0.70
N TYR A 22 -1.71 -2.32 -0.46
CA TYR A 22 -2.25 -1.91 -1.74
C TYR A 22 -3.61 -2.54 -2.03
N ASP A 23 -3.72 -3.86 -1.84
CA ASP A 23 -4.95 -4.61 -2.10
C ASP A 23 -6.10 -4.13 -1.20
N SER A 24 -5.80 -3.82 0.07
CA SER A 24 -6.79 -3.35 1.04
C SER A 24 -7.24 -1.90 0.83
N ASN A 25 -6.35 -1.01 0.40
CA ASN A 25 -6.59 0.43 0.44
C ASN A 25 -6.62 1.09 -0.94
N CYS A 26 -5.85 0.58 -1.90
CA CYS A 26 -5.65 1.25 -3.20
C CYS A 26 -6.40 0.56 -4.35
N ALA A 27 -6.47 -0.78 -4.32
CA ALA A 27 -6.96 -1.58 -5.44
C ALA A 27 -8.44 -1.36 -5.79
N VAL A 28 -9.27 -0.94 -4.82
CA VAL A 28 -10.70 -0.65 -5.07
C VAL A 28 -10.90 0.47 -6.11
N CYS A 29 -9.98 1.44 -6.17
CA CYS A 29 -10.00 2.52 -7.15
C CYS A 29 -8.98 2.31 -8.27
N HIS A 30 -7.76 1.91 -7.94
CA HIS A 30 -6.66 1.79 -8.90
C HIS A 30 -6.56 0.42 -9.58
N GLY A 31 -7.38 -0.54 -9.18
CA GLY A 31 -7.35 -1.93 -9.66
C GLY A 31 -6.21 -2.74 -9.06
N TYR A 32 -6.35 -4.06 -8.99
CA TYR A 32 -5.30 -4.95 -8.42
C TYR A 32 -3.97 -4.89 -9.17
N LYS A 33 -3.99 -4.48 -10.44
CA LYS A 33 -2.80 -4.30 -11.28
C LYS A 33 -2.32 -2.85 -11.35
N GLY A 34 -3.05 -1.90 -10.75
CA GLY A 34 -2.69 -0.48 -10.78
C GLY A 34 -3.07 0.26 -12.05
N PHE A 35 -3.97 -0.26 -12.88
CA PHE A 35 -4.31 0.36 -14.16
C PHE A 35 -5.34 1.50 -14.06
N GLY A 36 -5.92 1.73 -12.89
CA GLY A 36 -7.03 2.67 -12.71
C GLY A 36 -8.41 2.04 -12.98
N ASP A 37 -8.47 0.71 -13.04
CA ASP A 37 -9.63 -0.12 -13.38
C ASP A 37 -10.22 -0.84 -12.15
N GLY A 38 -10.16 -0.19 -10.99
CA GLY A 38 -10.75 -0.72 -9.75
C GLY A 38 -12.28 -0.85 -9.84
N SER A 39 -12.87 -1.65 -8.94
CA SER A 39 -14.33 -1.86 -8.92
C SER A 39 -15.13 -0.57 -8.72
N TYR A 40 -14.50 0.49 -8.22
CA TYR A 40 -15.13 1.81 -8.04
C TYR A 40 -14.81 2.78 -9.18
N ALA A 41 -14.04 2.38 -10.20
CA ALA A 41 -13.58 3.28 -11.26
C ALA A 41 -14.73 4.04 -11.94
N ASP A 42 -15.85 3.36 -12.22
CA ASP A 42 -17.04 3.95 -12.86
C ASP A 42 -17.82 4.92 -11.95
N LEU A 43 -17.58 4.87 -10.63
CA LEU A 43 -18.21 5.76 -9.66
C LEU A 43 -17.42 7.06 -9.45
N LEU A 44 -16.18 7.14 -9.97
CA LEU A 44 -15.31 8.29 -9.76
C LEU A 44 -15.64 9.42 -10.74
N LYS A 45 -15.82 10.64 -10.23
CA LYS A 45 -15.95 11.85 -11.07
C LYS A 45 -14.74 12.09 -11.97
N LYS A 46 -13.55 11.66 -11.52
CA LYS A 46 -12.31 11.67 -12.28
C LYS A 46 -11.70 10.26 -12.20
N PRO A 47 -11.33 9.65 -13.34
CA PRO A 47 -10.75 8.31 -13.34
C PRO A 47 -9.54 8.21 -12.43
N ALA A 48 -9.42 7.07 -11.75
CA ALA A 48 -8.21 6.73 -11.00
C ALA A 48 -7.02 6.66 -11.97
N SER A 49 -5.86 7.15 -11.52
CA SER A 49 -4.66 7.14 -12.35
C SER A 49 -4.09 5.74 -12.49
N ASN A 50 -3.51 5.43 -13.66
CA ASN A 50 -2.70 4.23 -13.85
C ASN A 50 -1.37 4.39 -13.09
N LEU A 51 -1.27 3.76 -11.93
CA LEU A 51 -0.12 3.82 -11.03
C LEU A 51 1.11 3.10 -11.59
N THR A 52 0.98 2.25 -12.61
CA THR A 52 2.13 1.57 -13.24
C THR A 52 2.98 2.49 -14.11
N LEU A 53 2.49 3.71 -14.38
CA LEU A 53 3.12 4.68 -15.27
C LEU A 53 3.83 5.83 -14.53
N LEU A 54 3.82 5.86 -13.18
CA LEU A 54 4.39 6.97 -12.40
C LEU A 54 5.85 7.23 -12.74
N LYS A 55 6.66 6.16 -12.83
CA LYS A 55 8.08 6.25 -13.21
C LYS A 55 8.24 6.83 -14.61
N LYS A 56 7.49 6.32 -15.59
CA LYS A 56 7.55 6.77 -16.99
C LYS A 56 7.14 8.24 -17.13
N GLN A 57 6.10 8.66 -16.40
CA GLN A 57 5.61 10.03 -16.40
C GLN A 57 6.54 11.01 -15.67
N ASN A 58 7.43 10.50 -14.82
CA ASN A 58 8.42 11.27 -14.08
C ASN A 58 9.85 11.05 -14.61
N GLY A 59 10.01 11.03 -15.94
CA GLY A 59 11.32 10.99 -16.58
C GLY A 59 12.12 9.70 -16.35
N GLY A 60 11.45 8.58 -16.05
CA GLY A 60 12.09 7.30 -15.78
C GLY A 60 12.53 7.10 -14.33
N VAL A 61 12.22 8.04 -13.43
CA VAL A 61 12.51 7.92 -11.99
C VAL A 61 11.21 7.82 -11.22
N PHE A 62 11.12 6.87 -10.27
CA PHE A 62 9.92 6.75 -9.44
C PHE A 62 9.80 7.99 -8.50
N PRO A 63 8.66 8.71 -8.50
CA PRO A 63 8.52 9.96 -7.76
C PRO A 63 8.23 9.71 -6.27
N PHE A 64 9.22 9.22 -5.53
CA PHE A 64 9.08 8.80 -4.12
C PHE A 64 8.44 9.88 -3.24
N ASP A 65 9.02 11.09 -3.19
CA ASP A 65 8.58 12.15 -2.28
C ASP A 65 7.12 12.55 -2.53
N ARG A 66 6.75 12.62 -3.82
CA ARG A 66 5.40 12.94 -4.26
C ARG A 66 4.40 11.86 -3.83
N VAL A 67 4.74 10.59 -4.05
CA VAL A 67 3.90 9.46 -3.66
C VAL A 67 3.77 9.39 -2.13
N TYR A 68 4.86 9.60 -1.41
CA TYR A 68 4.85 9.66 0.06
C TYR A 68 3.91 10.77 0.54
N ALA A 69 4.06 11.99 0.01
CA ALA A 69 3.24 13.13 0.37
C ALA A 69 1.74 12.92 0.03
N ALA A 70 1.44 12.21 -1.06
CA ALA A 70 0.06 11.88 -1.43
C ALA A 70 -0.56 10.82 -0.50
N ILE A 71 0.22 9.88 0.02
CA ILE A 71 -0.24 8.83 0.94
C ILE A 71 -0.39 9.37 2.36
N ASP A 72 0.58 10.16 2.82
CA ASP A 72 0.58 10.73 4.17
C ASP A 72 -0.33 11.96 4.33
N GLY A 73 -0.77 12.56 3.21
CA GLY A 73 -1.74 13.64 3.14
C GLY A 73 -1.14 15.05 3.04
N ARG A 74 0.18 15.21 2.95
CA ARG A 74 0.83 16.51 2.70
C ARG A 74 0.58 17.05 1.28
N GLU A 75 0.39 16.18 0.30
CA GLU A 75 0.01 16.56 -1.08
C GLU A 75 -1.46 16.25 -1.35
N MET A 76 -2.23 17.29 -1.66
CA MET A 76 -3.64 17.18 -2.01
C MET A 76 -3.81 16.73 -3.47
N ILE A 77 -4.12 15.46 -3.65
CA ILE A 77 -4.59 14.94 -4.93
C ILE A 77 -6.09 15.17 -5.02
N LYS A 78 -6.52 16.14 -5.84
CA LYS A 78 -7.95 16.51 -6.01
C LYS A 78 -8.89 15.32 -6.27
N ALA A 79 -8.39 14.25 -6.89
CA ALA A 79 -9.16 13.03 -7.18
C ALA A 79 -9.41 12.13 -5.95
N HIS A 80 -8.66 12.32 -4.86
CA HIS A 80 -8.83 11.60 -3.60
C HIS A 80 -9.84 12.26 -2.64
N GLY A 81 -10.45 13.39 -3.04
CA GLY A 81 -11.40 14.16 -2.22
C GLY A 81 -10.75 14.91 -1.06
N ASP A 82 -11.58 15.52 -0.22
CA ASP A 82 -11.13 16.17 1.02
C ASP A 82 -10.68 15.12 2.03
N ARG A 83 -9.58 15.39 2.73
CA ARG A 83 -8.98 14.47 3.69
C ARG A 83 -8.50 15.22 4.93
N ASP A 84 -9.17 14.98 6.05
CA ASP A 84 -8.61 15.26 7.37
C ASP A 84 -7.49 14.27 7.65
N MET A 85 -6.30 14.80 7.92
CA MET A 85 -5.06 14.07 8.12
C MET A 85 -5.19 12.93 9.17
N PRO A 86 -4.59 11.74 8.93
CA PRO A 86 -4.30 11.13 7.64
C PRO A 86 -5.42 10.13 7.34
N VAL A 87 -6.10 10.23 6.19
CA VAL A 87 -7.26 9.35 5.92
C VAL A 87 -6.90 7.86 5.89
N TRP A 88 -5.68 7.49 5.47
CA TRP A 88 -5.14 6.12 5.69
C TRP A 88 -4.44 5.95 7.02
N GLY A 89 -3.79 7.01 7.49
CA GLY A 89 -3.06 6.99 8.75
C GLY A 89 -3.97 6.89 9.97
N ARG A 90 -5.26 7.28 9.92
CA ARG A 90 -6.27 6.99 10.95
C ARG A 90 -6.67 5.52 10.95
N ASP A 91 -6.85 4.89 9.78
CA ASP A 91 -7.10 3.45 9.69
C ASP A 91 -5.88 2.67 10.20
N TYR A 92 -4.69 3.13 9.82
CA TYR A 92 -3.44 2.63 10.39
C TYR A 92 -3.37 2.92 11.89
N SER A 93 -3.77 4.10 12.37
CA SER A 93 -3.75 4.45 13.80
C SER A 93 -4.76 3.65 14.61
N GLN A 94 -5.92 3.28 14.04
CA GLN A 94 -6.91 2.42 14.69
C GLN A 94 -6.47 0.96 14.69
N GLU A 95 -5.91 0.44 13.60
CA GLU A 95 -5.28 -0.89 13.56
C GLU A 95 -4.06 -0.95 14.48
N SER A 96 -3.30 0.16 14.55
CA SER A 96 -2.17 0.35 15.47
C SER A 96 -2.64 0.43 16.91
N ALA A 97 -3.73 1.15 17.23
CA ALA A 97 -4.28 1.21 18.58
C ALA A 97 -4.72 -0.19 19.05
N LYS A 98 -5.35 -0.98 18.17
CA LYS A 98 -5.65 -2.41 18.42
C LYS A 98 -4.39 -3.25 18.58
N ALA A 99 -3.31 -2.94 17.85
CA ALA A 99 -2.02 -3.61 18.01
C ALA A 99 -1.33 -3.22 19.33
N GLY A 100 -1.43 -1.95 19.74
CA GLY A 100 -0.91 -1.43 21.01
C GLY A 100 -1.62 -2.03 22.22
N GLU A 101 -2.93 -2.29 22.12
CA GLU A 101 -3.68 -3.07 23.12
C GLU A 101 -3.11 -4.48 23.36
N TYR A 102 -2.40 -5.06 22.38
CA TYR A 102 -1.77 -6.38 22.49
C TYR A 102 -0.36 -6.32 23.09
N TYR A 103 0.30 -5.15 23.08
CA TYR A 103 1.67 -4.94 23.54
C TYR A 103 1.71 -3.90 24.66
N LEU A 104 0.96 -4.14 25.74
CA LEU A 104 0.81 -3.24 26.90
C LEU A 104 2.15 -2.84 27.57
N ASP A 105 3.24 -3.57 27.32
CA ASP A 105 4.53 -3.39 28.01
C ASP A 105 5.70 -2.93 27.12
N VAL A 106 5.46 -2.58 25.85
CA VAL A 106 6.49 -2.05 24.92
C VAL A 106 6.12 -0.61 24.54
N PRO A 107 7.04 0.38 24.61
CA PRO A 107 6.75 1.73 24.14
C PRO A 107 6.45 1.70 22.63
N TYR A 108 5.17 1.64 22.31
CA TYR A 108 4.67 1.51 20.95
C TYR A 108 4.65 2.89 20.29
N ASP A 109 5.63 3.15 19.42
CA ASP A 109 5.67 4.36 18.62
C ASP A 109 4.76 4.20 17.39
N MET A 110 3.54 4.74 17.53
CA MET A 110 2.51 4.82 16.49
C MET A 110 3.05 5.41 15.18
N GLU A 111 3.92 6.40 15.27
CA GLU A 111 4.46 7.12 14.11
C GLU A 111 5.41 6.21 13.32
N MET A 112 6.21 5.39 14.01
CA MET A 112 7.08 4.39 13.39
C MET A 112 6.28 3.29 12.69
N TYR A 113 5.22 2.79 13.32
CA TYR A 113 4.38 1.77 12.71
C TYR A 113 3.71 2.30 11.43
N VAL A 114 3.11 3.49 11.47
CA VAL A 114 2.48 4.12 10.30
C VAL A 114 3.51 4.36 9.19
N ARG A 115 4.68 4.92 9.53
CA ARG A 115 5.78 5.12 8.57
C ARG A 115 6.21 3.80 7.93
N SER A 116 6.33 2.72 8.69
CA SER A 116 6.74 1.41 8.15
C SER A 116 5.75 0.88 7.10
N ARG A 117 4.44 1.05 7.33
CA ARG A 117 3.38 0.65 6.38
C ARG A 117 3.39 1.48 5.11
N ILE A 118 3.53 2.80 5.25
CA ILE A 118 3.65 3.72 4.11
C ILE A 118 4.86 3.34 3.26
N LEU A 119 6.02 3.10 3.88
CA LEU A 119 7.24 2.71 3.15
C LEU A 119 7.09 1.35 2.44
N ALA A 120 6.47 0.36 3.09
CA ALA A 120 6.18 -0.92 2.46
C ALA A 120 5.25 -0.78 1.25
N LEU A 121 4.20 0.04 1.36
CA LEU A 121 3.29 0.35 0.26
C LEU A 121 4.02 1.06 -0.89
N ILE A 122 4.89 2.04 -0.59
CA ILE A 122 5.67 2.75 -1.60
C ILE A 122 6.64 1.82 -2.32
N ASP A 123 7.31 0.91 -1.61
CA ASP A 123 8.13 -0.13 -2.23
C ASP A 123 7.32 -0.97 -3.22
N TYR A 124 6.12 -1.42 -2.83
CA TYR A 124 5.26 -2.17 -3.72
C TYR A 124 4.85 -1.36 -4.95
N LEU A 125 4.46 -0.09 -4.78
CA LEU A 125 4.16 0.81 -5.90
C LEU A 125 5.36 0.98 -6.84
N ASN A 126 6.58 1.07 -6.32
CA ASN A 126 7.79 1.13 -7.14
C ASN A 126 8.02 -0.18 -7.92
N ARG A 127 7.75 -1.35 -7.31
CA ARG A 127 7.82 -2.66 -8.00
C ARG A 127 6.70 -2.86 -9.03
N LEU A 128 5.59 -2.14 -8.89
CA LEU A 128 4.43 -2.19 -9.80
C LEU A 128 4.66 -1.42 -11.11
N GLN A 129 5.73 -0.62 -11.19
CA GLN A 129 5.99 0.18 -12.38
C GLN A 129 6.24 -0.70 -13.61
N ALA A 130 5.69 -0.29 -14.75
CA ALA A 130 5.97 -0.91 -16.03
C ALA A 130 7.49 -0.86 -16.32
N LYS A 131 7.99 -1.92 -16.97
CA LYS A 131 9.40 -2.02 -17.37
C LYS A 131 9.75 -1.01 -18.47
#